data_AF-A0A7X0P1P7-F1
#
_entry.id   AF-A0A7X0P1P7-F1
#
_cell.length_a   1.000
_cell.length_b   1.000
_cell.length_c   1.000
_cell.angle_alpha   90.00
_cell.angle_beta   90.00
_cell.angle_gamma   90.00
#
_symmetry.space_group_name_H-M   'P 1'
#
loop_
_entity.id
_entity.type
_entity.pdbx_description
1 polymer ?
#
loop_
_entity_poly.entity_id
_entity_poly.type
_entity_poly.pdbx_seq_one_letter_code
_entity_poly.pdbx_strand_id
1 'polypeptide(L)'
;MSDSATPGWRQSVQDICTSIDRLHDRLQEVAAEDRLRILHQLQDSLTGLHTQAREQAITAARADGLPLRRIATAAGCSHEQVRHILQRHTSPAAGPPPRQPRTGPPGPQ
;
A
#
# COMPACT_ATOMS: atom_id res chain seq x y z
N MET A 1 -23.59 -18.15 7.73
CA MET A 1 -23.48 -18.02 6.26
C MET A 1 -22.01 -18.01 5.91
N SER A 2 -21.63 -18.88 5.00
CA SER A 2 -20.34 -19.58 4.97
C SER A 2 -19.15 -18.75 4.48
N ASP A 3 -18.00 -19.07 5.06
CA ASP A 3 -16.63 -18.79 4.62
C ASP A 3 -16.41 -19.14 3.14
N SER A 4 -16.26 -18.14 2.28
CA SER A 4 -15.95 -18.34 0.84
C SER A 4 -14.75 -17.53 0.35
N ALA A 5 -14.03 -16.82 1.23
CA ALA A 5 -12.86 -16.00 0.85
C ALA A 5 -11.50 -16.68 1.14
N THR A 6 -11.50 -17.85 1.76
CA THR A 6 -10.33 -18.49 2.36
C THR A 6 -9.42 -19.35 1.45
N PRO A 7 -9.84 -19.92 0.30
CA PRO A 7 -8.96 -20.81 -0.47
C PRO A 7 -7.88 -20.05 -1.27
N GLY A 8 -8.20 -18.87 -1.80
CA GLY A 8 -7.29 -18.12 -2.68
C GLY A 8 -6.06 -17.58 -1.97
N TRP A 9 -6.22 -16.99 -0.78
CA TRP A 9 -5.08 -16.38 -0.06
C TRP A 9 -4.07 -17.43 0.41
N ARG A 10 -4.53 -18.60 0.87
CA ARG A 10 -3.63 -19.69 1.30
C ARG A 10 -2.82 -20.20 0.12
N GLN A 11 -3.45 -20.37 -1.04
CA GLN A 11 -2.75 -20.77 -2.25
C GLN A 11 -1.71 -19.72 -2.65
N SER A 12 -2.07 -18.43 -2.65
CA SER A 12 -1.11 -17.35 -2.94
C SER A 12 0.06 -17.32 -1.96
N VAL A 13 -0.17 -17.55 -0.66
CA VAL A 13 0.91 -17.65 0.33
C VAL A 13 1.82 -18.84 0.03
N GLN A 14 1.24 -20.00 -0.31
CA GLN A 14 2.01 -21.19 -0.69
C GLN A 14 2.83 -20.98 -1.96
N ASP A 15 2.28 -20.30 -2.96
CA ASP A 15 2.97 -19.97 -4.21
C ASP A 15 4.15 -19.03 -3.95
N ILE A 16 3.98 -18.06 -3.04
CA ILE A 16 5.07 -17.16 -2.60
C ILE A 16 6.17 -17.97 -1.90
N CYS A 17 5.83 -18.84 -0.94
CA CYS A 17 6.81 -19.69 -0.26
C CYS A 17 7.61 -20.53 -1.26
N THR A 18 6.92 -21.20 -2.19
CA THR A 18 7.54 -22.02 -3.23
C THR A 18 8.46 -21.21 -4.14
N SER A 19 8.08 -19.97 -4.46
CA SER A 19 8.88 -19.07 -5.29
C SER A 19 10.13 -18.58 -4.56
N ILE A 20 10.04 -18.34 -3.25
CA ILE A 20 11.18 -17.98 -2.39
C ILE A 20 12.18 -19.14 -2.32
N ASP A 21 11.70 -20.37 -2.14
CA ASP A 21 12.58 -21.56 -2.09
C ASP A 21 13.35 -21.73 -3.41
N ARG A 22 12.64 -21.61 -4.56
CA ARG A 22 13.28 -21.65 -5.88
C ARG A 22 14.29 -20.53 -6.10
N LEU A 23 14.01 -19.33 -5.57
CA LEU A 23 14.95 -18.21 -5.67
C LEU A 23 16.20 -18.48 -4.83
N HIS A 24 16.03 -19.02 -3.63
CA HIS A 24 17.13 -19.42 -2.76
C HIS A 24 18.05 -20.42 -3.47
N ASP A 25 17.49 -21.47 -4.08
CA ASP A 25 18.27 -22.49 -4.79
C ASP A 25 19.06 -21.88 -5.95
N ARG A 26 18.40 -21.03 -6.77
CA ARG A 26 19.07 -20.34 -7.89
C ARG A 26 20.18 -19.41 -7.42
N LEU A 27 20.02 -18.75 -6.27
CA LEU A 27 21.06 -17.87 -5.72
C LEU A 27 22.32 -18.63 -5.30
N GLN A 28 22.21 -19.92 -4.94
CA GLN A 28 23.37 -20.74 -4.60
C GLN A 28 24.28 -21.03 -5.80
N GLU A 29 23.73 -20.99 -7.03
CA GLU A 29 24.45 -21.25 -8.27
C GLU A 29 25.13 -20.00 -8.86
N VAL A 30 24.80 -18.81 -8.34
CA VAL A 30 25.28 -17.52 -8.83
C VAL A 30 26.56 -17.10 -8.10
N ALA A 31 27.45 -16.38 -8.80
CA ALA A 31 28.66 -15.79 -8.25
C ALA A 31 28.36 -14.88 -7.04
N ALA A 32 29.30 -14.79 -6.10
CA ALA A 32 29.08 -14.14 -4.80
C ALA A 32 28.63 -12.67 -4.92
N GLU A 33 29.22 -11.90 -5.85
CA GLU A 33 28.87 -10.49 -6.05
C GLU A 33 27.43 -10.32 -6.57
N ASP A 34 27.06 -11.10 -7.59
CA ASP A 34 25.71 -11.06 -8.16
C ASP A 34 24.66 -11.53 -7.15
N ARG A 35 25.00 -12.53 -6.31
CA ARG A 35 24.14 -12.97 -5.20
C ARG A 35 23.82 -11.83 -4.24
N LEU A 36 24.83 -11.07 -3.81
CA LEU A 36 24.63 -9.92 -2.91
C LEU A 36 23.76 -8.84 -3.56
N ARG A 37 24.00 -8.54 -4.84
CA ARG A 37 23.21 -7.55 -5.59
C ARG A 37 21.74 -7.96 -5.69
N ILE A 38 21.47 -9.23 -6.04
CA ILE A 38 20.10 -9.74 -6.15
C ILE A 38 19.40 -9.73 -4.79
N LEU A 39 20.08 -10.13 -3.71
CA LEU A 39 19.50 -10.10 -2.36
C LEU A 39 19.14 -8.69 -1.92
N HIS A 40 19.99 -7.70 -2.23
CA HIS A 40 19.70 -6.31 -1.93
C HIS A 40 18.46 -5.80 -2.69
N GLN A 41 18.40 -6.07 -4.00
CA GLN A 41 17.25 -5.70 -4.82
C GLN A 41 15.95 -6.39 -4.35
N LEU A 42 16.05 -7.65 -3.90
CA LEU A 42 14.92 -8.39 -3.35
C LEU A 42 14.43 -7.74 -2.04
N GLN A 43 15.34 -7.38 -1.14
CA GLN A 43 15.02 -6.70 0.10
C GLN A 43 14.28 -5.37 -0.15
N ASP A 44 14.78 -4.55 -1.08
CA ASP A 44 14.14 -3.28 -1.44
C ASP A 44 12.73 -3.50 -2.00
N SER A 45 12.59 -4.48 -2.89
CA SER A 45 11.31 -4.82 -3.51
C SER A 45 10.29 -5.31 -2.47
N LEU A 46 10.70 -6.20 -1.56
CA LEU A 46 9.83 -6.71 -0.49
C LEU A 46 9.46 -5.62 0.51
N THR A 47 10.37 -4.71 0.81
CA THR A 47 10.10 -3.55 1.69
C THR A 47 9.07 -2.61 1.05
N GLY A 48 9.20 -2.35 -0.25
CA GLY A 48 8.23 -1.57 -1.01
C GLY A 48 6.85 -2.22 -1.01
N LEU A 49 6.78 -3.51 -1.35
CA LEU A 49 5.52 -4.28 -1.35
C LEU A 49 4.87 -4.34 0.02
N HIS A 50 5.66 -4.60 1.08
CA HIS A 50 5.17 -4.60 2.47
C HIS A 50 4.55 -3.24 2.81
N THR A 51 5.25 -2.15 2.48
CA THR A 51 4.77 -0.79 2.77
C THR A 51 3.44 -0.53 2.08
N GLN A 52 3.34 -0.85 0.79
CA GLN A 52 2.10 -0.66 0.03
C GLN A 52 0.95 -1.53 0.58
N ALA A 53 1.19 -2.82 0.82
CA ALA A 53 0.17 -3.73 1.34
C ALA A 53 -0.33 -3.27 2.72
N ARG A 54 0.58 -2.82 3.59
CA ARG A 54 0.23 -2.27 4.90
C ARG A 54 -0.65 -1.03 4.79
N GLU A 55 -0.34 -0.11 3.88
CA GLU A 55 -1.16 1.08 3.66
C GLU A 55 -2.56 0.74 3.15
N GLN A 56 -2.66 -0.19 2.19
CA GLN A 56 -3.93 -0.68 1.68
C GLN A 56 -4.77 -1.33 2.78
N ALA A 57 -4.16 -2.17 3.62
CA ALA A 57 -4.85 -2.81 4.75
C ALA A 57 -5.32 -1.79 5.79
N ILE A 58 -4.53 -0.75 6.08
CA ILE A 58 -4.93 0.35 6.97
C ILE A 58 -6.14 1.11 6.42
N THR A 59 -6.12 1.44 5.13
CA THR A 59 -7.23 2.13 4.45
C THR A 59 -8.50 1.28 4.44
N ALA A 60 -8.40 -0.02 4.12
CA ALA A 60 -9.51 -0.95 4.14
C ALA A 60 -10.11 -1.10 5.54
N ALA A 61 -9.26 -1.34 6.56
CA ALA A 61 -9.70 -1.42 7.95
C ALA A 61 -10.39 -0.14 8.42
N ARG A 62 -9.94 1.03 7.93
CA ARG A 62 -10.61 2.30 8.24
C ARG A 62 -11.98 2.40 7.57
N ALA A 63 -12.11 1.96 6.32
CA ALA A 63 -13.38 1.90 5.61
C ALA A 63 -14.39 0.96 6.31
N ASP A 64 -13.90 -0.13 6.89
CA ASP A 64 -14.68 -1.07 7.71
C ASP A 64 -15.04 -0.51 9.11
N GLY A 65 -14.67 0.74 9.41
CA GLY A 65 -15.02 1.43 10.64
C GLY A 65 -14.12 1.10 11.84
N LEU A 66 -12.98 0.42 11.65
CA LEU A 66 -12.10 0.12 12.79
C LEU A 66 -11.53 1.42 13.41
N PRO A 67 -11.46 1.48 14.77
CA PRO A 67 -10.82 2.59 15.46
C PRO A 67 -9.31 2.66 15.17
N LEU A 68 -8.79 3.88 14.99
CA LEU A 68 -7.38 4.13 14.66
C LEU A 68 -6.40 3.45 15.61
N ARG A 69 -6.69 3.43 16.92
CA ARG A 69 -5.83 2.77 17.92
C ARG A 69 -5.74 1.26 17.70
N ARG A 70 -6.84 0.60 17.31
CA ARG A 70 -6.86 -0.84 17.02
C ARG A 70 -6.10 -1.14 15.72
N ILE A 71 -6.26 -0.29 14.71
CA ILE A 71 -5.50 -0.37 13.46
C ILE A 71 -4.01 -0.24 13.73
N ALA A 72 -3.60 0.77 14.51
CA ALA A 72 -2.19 1.01 14.87
C ALA A 72 -1.57 -0.21 15.58
N THR A 73 -2.27 -0.78 16.57
CA THR A 73 -1.82 -2.00 17.25
C THR A 73 -1.71 -3.19 16.30
N ALA A 74 -2.71 -3.43 15.44
CA ALA A 74 -2.72 -4.57 14.52
C ALA A 74 -1.68 -4.43 13.40
N ALA A 75 -1.44 -3.21 12.91
CA ALA A 75 -0.48 -2.91 11.85
C ALA A 75 0.96 -2.70 12.37
N GLY A 76 1.17 -2.78 13.70
CA GLY A 76 2.48 -2.63 14.33
C GLY A 76 3.09 -1.24 14.13
N CYS A 77 2.27 -0.19 14.06
CA CYS A 77 2.73 1.18 13.83
C CYS A 77 2.11 2.17 14.83
N SER A 78 2.63 3.39 14.86
CA SER A 78 2.12 4.45 15.73
C SER A 78 0.79 5.00 15.22
N HIS A 79 0.01 5.59 16.14
CA HIS A 79 -1.24 6.25 15.80
C HIS A 79 -1.05 7.36 14.76
N GLU A 80 0.03 8.13 14.87
CA GLU A 80 0.31 9.24 13.94
C GLU A 80 0.66 8.73 12.54
N GLN A 81 1.37 7.59 12.44
CA GLN A 81 1.62 6.95 11.14
C GLN A 81 0.31 6.53 10.45
N VAL A 82 -0.64 5.95 11.20
CA VAL A 82 -1.97 5.62 10.64
C VAL A 82 -2.67 6.88 10.14
N ARG A 83 -2.63 7.98 10.91
CA ARG A 83 -3.23 9.25 10.51
C ARG A 83 -2.62 9.80 9.22
N HIS A 84 -1.29 9.86 9.12
CA HIS A 84 -0.60 10.31 7.91
C HIS A 84 -0.89 9.43 6.69
N ILE A 85 -0.93 8.11 6.85
CA ILE A 85 -1.30 7.18 5.78
C ILE A 85 -2.70 7.53 5.27
N LEU A 86 -3.70 7.60 6.16
CA LEU A 86 -5.07 7.91 5.77
C LEU A 86 -5.21 9.29 5.13
N GLN A 87 -4.48 10.31 5.60
CA GLN A 87 -4.49 11.65 4.99
C GLN A 87 -3.99 11.64 3.55
N ARG A 88 -2.92 10.89 3.24
CA ARG A 88 -2.40 10.75 1.87
C ARG A 88 -3.41 10.09 0.93
N HIS A 89 -4.19 9.13 1.44
CA HIS A 89 -5.20 8.40 0.66
C HIS A 89 -6.57 9.10 0.61
N THR A 90 -6.87 9.98 1.57
CA THR A 90 -8.12 10.76 1.63
C THR A 90 -8.05 12.07 0.85
N SER A 91 -6.87 12.62 0.54
CA SER A 91 -6.76 13.86 -0.21
C SER A 91 -7.32 13.69 -1.63
N PRO A 92 -8.51 14.23 -1.94
CA PRO A 92 -9.00 14.25 -3.31
C PRO A 92 -8.15 15.27 -4.07
N ALA A 93 -7.83 14.99 -5.33
CA ALA A 93 -7.38 16.03 -6.25
C ALA A 93 -8.35 17.21 -6.12
N ALA A 94 -7.84 18.38 -5.72
CA ALA A 94 -8.62 19.60 -5.62
C ALA A 94 -9.37 19.78 -6.95
N GLY A 95 -10.70 19.74 -6.87
CA GLY A 95 -11.54 20.06 -8.02
C GLY A 95 -11.14 21.43 -8.58
N PRO A 96 -11.33 21.66 -9.90
CA PRO A 96 -10.97 22.94 -10.50
C PRO A 96 -11.64 24.08 -9.73
N PRO A 97 -10.92 25.20 -9.47
CA PRO A 97 -11.44 26.28 -8.65
C PRO A 97 -12.77 26.80 -9.24
N PRO A 98 -13.72 27.23 -8.39
CA PRO A 98 -14.99 27.75 -8.87
C PRO A 98 -14.72 28.91 -9.83
N ARG A 99 -15.24 28.80 -11.06
CA ARG A 99 -15.21 29.91 -12.03
C ARG A 99 -15.94 31.08 -11.39
N GLN A 100 -15.19 32.12 -11.05
CA GLN A 100 -15.77 33.39 -10.62
C GLN A 100 -16.68 33.92 -11.74
N PRO A 101 -17.90 34.39 -11.44
CA PRO A 101 -18.75 35.02 -12.44
C PRO A 101 -18.05 36.30 -12.92
N ARG A 102 -17.76 36.36 -14.24
CA ARG A 102 -17.25 37.56 -14.89
C ARG A 102 -18.33 38.64 -14.79
N THR A 103 -18.19 39.57 -13.86
CA THR A 103 -18.90 40.85 -13.88
C THR A 103 -18.44 41.58 -15.14
N GLY A 104 -19.30 41.64 -16.15
CA GLY A 104 -19.07 42.43 -17.36
C GLY A 104 -19.07 43.93 -17.05
N PRO A 105 -18.30 44.75 -17.78
CA PRO A 105 -18.30 46.19 -17.58
C PRO A 105 -19.63 46.82 -18.03
N PRO A 106 -20.10 47.89 -17.37
CA PRO A 106 -21.30 48.62 -17.80
C PRO A 106 -21.03 49.33 -19.13
N GLY A 107 -21.95 49.14 -20.08
CA GLY A 107 -21.90 49.82 -21.38
C GLY A 107 -22.12 51.34 -21.24
N PRO A 108 -21.47 52.15 -22.09
CA PRO A 108 -21.67 53.60 -22.10
C PRO A 108 -23.05 53.96 -22.69
N GLN A 109 -23.68 54.97 -22.08
CA GLN A 109 -24.92 55.62 -22.53
C GLN A 109 -24.67 56.51 -23.76
#